data_AF-A0A2N3FR19-F1
#
_entry.id   AF-A0A2N3FR19-F1
#
_cell.length_a   1.000
_cell.length_b   1.000
_cell.length_c   1.000
_cell.angle_alpha   90.00
_cell.angle_beta   90.00
_cell.angle_gamma   90.00
#
_symmetry.space_group_name_H-M   'P 1'
#
loop_
_entity.id
_entity.type
_entity.pdbx_description
1 polymer ?
#
loop_
_entity_poly.entity_id
_entity_poly.type
_entity_poly.pdbx_seq_one_letter_code
_entity_poly.pdbx_strand_id
1 'polypeptide(L)'
;MTALVRPAADGGTVVVVADPALREVQALLRLDPVGYAGRELADRAEAGFPPAVKLLTIEGAPAAVTAALDAVTLPTGVQVLGPFDVRADEPLARVTLRAPLAASADLVAGVRAMLSVRAARKEPPLRVRVDPQVLG
;
A
#
# COMPACT_ATOMS: atom_id res chain seq x y z
N MET A 1 1.99 -21.97 17.10
CA MET A 1 2.50 -20.59 17.23
C MET A 1 1.29 -19.68 17.39
N THR A 2 0.78 -19.58 18.62
CA THR A 2 -0.19 -18.55 19.02
C THR A 2 0.47 -17.83 20.19
N ALA A 3 1.08 -16.69 19.89
CA ALA A 3 1.59 -15.86 20.96
C ALA A 3 0.38 -15.32 21.72
N LEU A 4 0.44 -15.31 23.05
CA LEU A 4 -0.60 -14.79 23.97
C LEU A 4 -1.72 -15.76 24.39
N VAL A 5 -1.62 -17.06 24.09
CA VAL A 5 -2.52 -18.08 24.68
C VAL A 5 -1.75 -18.88 25.73
N ARG A 6 -2.43 -19.36 26.79
CA ARG A 6 -1.84 -20.31 27.74
C ARG A 6 -1.28 -21.52 26.97
N PRO A 7 -0.14 -22.09 27.39
CA PRO A 7 0.33 -23.36 26.85
C PRO A 7 -0.76 -24.43 26.95
N ALA A 8 -0.76 -25.37 25.99
CA ALA A 8 -1.68 -26.50 26.03
C ALA A 8 -1.51 -27.33 27.31
N ALA A 9 -0.28 -27.45 27.82
CA ALA A 9 0.02 -28.12 29.10
C ALA A 9 -0.66 -27.46 30.31
N ASP A 10 -0.98 -26.16 30.22
CA ASP A 10 -1.66 -25.39 31.25
C ASP A 10 -3.16 -25.20 30.94
N GLY A 11 -3.71 -26.06 30.07
CA GLY A 11 -5.13 -26.04 29.68
C GLY A 11 -5.52 -24.91 28.72
N GLY A 12 -4.57 -24.36 27.95
CA GLY A 12 -4.87 -23.37 26.91
C GLY A 12 -5.47 -24.00 25.64
N THR A 13 -6.47 -23.32 25.07
CA THR A 13 -7.17 -23.76 23.85
C THR A 13 -7.27 -22.62 22.85
N VAL A 14 -7.11 -22.94 21.57
CA VAL A 14 -7.34 -22.03 20.43
C VAL A 14 -8.52 -22.56 19.63
N VAL A 15 -9.48 -21.68 19.33
CA VAL A 15 -10.62 -21.99 18.47
C VAL A 15 -10.59 -21.05 17.27
N VAL A 16 -10.75 -21.61 16.07
CA VAL A 16 -10.78 -20.88 14.80
C VAL A 16 -12.14 -21.09 14.18
N VAL A 17 -12.86 -20.00 13.90
CA VAL A 17 -14.18 -20.04 13.27
C VAL A 17 -14.04 -19.49 11.85
N ALA A 18 -13.81 -20.38 10.90
CA ALA A 18 -13.60 -20.07 9.50
C ALA A 18 -13.81 -21.34 8.64
N ASP A 19 -13.88 -21.18 7.32
CA ASP A 19 -13.91 -22.33 6.41
C ASP A 19 -12.58 -23.11 6.51
N PRO A 20 -12.60 -24.43 6.79
CA PRO A 20 -11.39 -25.23 6.95
C PRO A 20 -10.54 -25.33 5.68
N ALA A 21 -11.09 -25.04 4.49
CA ALA A 21 -10.36 -25.07 3.24
C ALA A 21 -9.48 -23.82 3.01
N LEU A 22 -9.66 -22.76 3.79
CA LEU A 22 -8.90 -21.52 3.65
C LEU A 22 -7.41 -21.75 3.91
N ARG A 23 -6.56 -21.12 3.08
CA ARG A 23 -5.10 -21.29 3.13
C ARG A 23 -4.51 -20.90 4.49
N GLU A 24 -5.04 -19.86 5.11
CA GLU A 24 -4.63 -19.33 6.41
C GLU A 24 -5.00 -20.28 7.55
N VAL A 25 -6.15 -20.95 7.46
CA VAL A 25 -6.57 -21.98 8.42
C VAL A 25 -5.66 -23.19 8.30
N GLN A 26 -5.40 -23.64 7.08
CA GLN A 26 -4.50 -24.76 6.81
C GLN A 26 -3.06 -24.49 7.26
N ALA A 27 -2.55 -23.28 7.07
CA ALA A 27 -1.24 -22.87 7.57
C ALA A 27 -1.18 -22.88 9.10
N LEU A 28 -2.24 -22.41 9.77
CA LEU A 28 -2.33 -22.43 11.22
C LEU A 28 -2.36 -23.86 11.78
N LEU A 29 -3.17 -24.75 11.18
CA LEU A 29 -3.25 -26.17 11.57
C LEU A 29 -1.93 -26.90 11.40
N ARG A 30 -1.19 -26.62 10.32
CA ARG A 30 0.14 -27.19 10.05
C ARG A 30 1.27 -26.53 10.83
N LEU A 31 0.98 -25.45 11.57
CA LEU A 31 1.99 -24.63 12.24
C LEU A 31 3.09 -24.13 11.28
N ASP A 32 2.71 -23.74 10.06
CA ASP A 32 3.62 -23.25 9.02
C ASP A 32 3.39 -21.76 8.70
N PRO A 33 3.78 -20.85 9.60
CA PRO A 33 3.67 -19.41 9.37
C PRO A 33 4.67 -18.90 8.31
N VAL A 34 5.81 -19.56 8.16
CA VAL A 34 6.87 -19.13 7.23
C VAL A 34 6.47 -19.44 5.79
N GLY A 35 5.99 -20.65 5.51
CA GLY A 35 5.50 -21.04 4.19
C GLY A 35 4.28 -20.22 3.78
N TYR A 36 3.37 -19.95 4.73
CA TYR A 36 2.25 -19.04 4.50
C TYR A 36 2.71 -17.63 4.09
N ALA A 37 3.61 -17.02 4.88
CA ALA A 37 4.13 -15.69 4.62
C ALA A 37 4.90 -15.61 3.28
N GLY A 38 5.70 -16.63 2.96
CA GLY A 38 6.43 -16.68 1.69
C GLY A 38 5.49 -16.70 0.49
N ARG A 39 4.37 -17.43 0.58
CA ARG A 39 3.40 -17.48 -0.50
C ARG A 39 2.56 -16.21 -0.59
N GLU A 40 2.13 -15.65 0.54
CA GLU A 40 1.51 -14.32 0.59
C GLU A 40 2.39 -13.23 -0.02
N LEU A 41 3.71 -13.28 0.20
CA LEU A 41 4.64 -12.33 -0.39
C LEU A 41 4.76 -12.51 -1.91
N ALA A 42 4.82 -13.77 -2.39
CA ALA A 42 4.87 -14.07 -3.81
C ALA A 42 3.61 -13.58 -4.54
N ASP A 43 2.43 -13.83 -3.97
CA ASP A 43 1.15 -13.39 -4.54
C ASP A 43 1.10 -11.85 -4.63
N ARG A 44 1.62 -11.15 -3.60
CA ARG A 44 1.72 -9.68 -3.65
C ARG A 44 2.75 -9.18 -4.66
N ALA A 45 3.85 -9.89 -4.86
CA ALA A 45 4.82 -9.53 -5.90
C ALA A 45 4.23 -9.66 -7.30
N GLU A 46 3.49 -10.73 -7.56
CA GLU A 46 2.79 -10.95 -8.84
C GLU A 46 1.74 -9.87 -9.10
N ALA A 47 0.94 -9.50 -8.09
CA ALA A 47 -0.06 -8.44 -8.21
C ALA A 47 0.52 -7.01 -8.17
N GLY A 48 1.81 -6.88 -7.83
CA GLY A 48 2.48 -5.60 -7.61
C GLY A 48 1.89 -4.81 -6.44
N PHE A 49 1.65 -5.45 -5.30
CA PHE A 49 1.18 -4.81 -4.08
C PHE A 49 2.28 -4.71 -3.00
N PRO A 50 2.24 -3.71 -2.11
CA PRO A 50 3.15 -3.64 -0.97
C PRO A 50 3.09 -4.91 -0.10
N PRO A 51 4.22 -5.42 0.43
CA PRO A 51 5.53 -4.78 0.46
C PRO A 51 6.43 -5.11 -0.73
N ALA A 52 5.94 -5.82 -1.76
CA ALA A 52 6.77 -6.24 -2.90
C ALA A 52 7.12 -5.08 -3.85
N VAL A 53 6.39 -3.98 -3.77
CA VAL A 53 6.63 -2.73 -4.50
C VAL A 53 6.45 -1.53 -3.58
N LYS A 54 6.94 -0.37 -4.01
CA LYS A 54 6.64 0.92 -3.38
C LYS A 54 5.33 1.45 -3.94
N LEU A 55 4.41 1.87 -3.06
CA LEU A 55 3.13 2.46 -3.49
C LEU A 55 2.89 3.79 -2.80
N LEU A 56 2.63 4.84 -3.58
CA LEU A 56 2.24 6.15 -3.10
C LEU A 56 0.86 6.52 -3.63
N THR A 57 -0.01 7.08 -2.80
CA THR A 57 -1.23 7.75 -3.28
C THR A 57 -1.08 9.25 -3.13
N ILE A 58 -1.58 10.00 -4.11
CA ILE A 58 -1.70 11.47 -4.08
C ILE A 58 -3.16 11.81 -4.30
N GLU A 59 -3.75 12.54 -3.35
CA GLU A 59 -5.17 12.88 -3.33
C GLU A 59 -5.39 14.37 -3.15
N GLY A 60 -6.38 14.92 -3.84
CA GLY A 60 -6.82 16.30 -3.70
C GLY A 60 -7.75 16.72 -4.83
N ALA A 61 -7.94 18.02 -5.01
CA ALA A 61 -8.77 18.54 -6.11
C ALA A 61 -8.21 18.06 -7.47
N PRO A 62 -9.06 17.64 -8.44
CA PRO A 62 -8.63 17.07 -9.72
C PRO A 62 -7.56 17.91 -10.44
N ALA A 63 -7.77 19.22 -10.56
CA ALA A 63 -6.80 20.12 -11.18
C ALA A 63 -5.45 20.17 -10.43
N ALA A 64 -5.47 20.08 -9.09
CA ALA A 64 -4.26 20.06 -8.27
C ALA A 64 -3.50 18.73 -8.42
N VAL A 65 -4.20 17.60 -8.56
CA VAL A 65 -3.60 16.28 -8.81
C VAL A 65 -2.94 16.26 -10.19
N THR A 66 -3.62 16.74 -11.23
CA THR A 66 -3.06 16.83 -12.59
C THR A 66 -1.82 17.73 -12.61
N ALA A 67 -1.89 18.94 -12.04
CA ALA A 67 -0.74 19.84 -11.98
C ALA A 67 0.45 19.24 -11.23
N ALA A 68 0.20 18.44 -10.18
CA ALA A 68 1.26 17.74 -9.47
C ALA A 68 1.90 16.61 -10.28
N LEU A 69 1.12 15.91 -11.10
CA LEU A 69 1.64 14.89 -12.02
C LEU A 69 2.51 15.50 -13.12
N ASP A 70 2.13 16.67 -13.64
CA ASP A 70 2.92 17.38 -14.65
C ASP A 70 4.24 17.93 -14.08
N ALA A 71 4.24 18.29 -12.78
CA ALA A 71 5.40 18.88 -12.11
C ALA A 71 6.38 17.86 -11.51
N VAL A 72 5.93 16.64 -11.22
CA VAL A 72 6.77 15.64 -10.55
C VAL A 72 7.71 14.95 -11.55
N THR A 73 9.00 14.92 -11.23
CA THR A 73 9.97 14.09 -11.96
C THR A 73 9.92 12.67 -11.38
N LEU A 74 9.52 11.70 -12.20
CA LEU A 74 9.40 10.30 -11.78
C LEU A 74 10.63 9.49 -12.25
N PRO A 75 11.24 8.66 -11.39
CA PRO A 75 12.28 7.74 -11.82
C PRO A 75 11.76 6.71 -12.82
N THR A 76 12.67 6.09 -13.57
CA THR A 76 12.34 5.03 -14.53
C THR A 76 11.65 3.85 -13.83
N GLY A 77 10.61 3.31 -14.46
CA GLY A 77 9.86 2.16 -13.95
C GLY A 77 8.74 2.51 -12.97
N VAL A 78 8.47 3.79 -12.70
CA VAL A 78 7.26 4.21 -11.99
C VAL A 78 6.05 4.07 -12.91
N GLN A 79 5.04 3.34 -12.46
CA GLN A 79 3.72 3.28 -13.08
C GLN A 79 2.79 4.29 -12.43
N VAL A 80 2.04 5.01 -13.26
CA VAL A 80 1.04 5.99 -12.83
C VAL A 80 -0.35 5.40 -13.11
N LEU A 81 -1.17 5.28 -12.07
CA LEU A 81 -2.52 4.74 -12.15
C LEU A 81 -3.52 5.82 -11.73
N GLY A 82 -4.36 6.26 -12.68
CA GLY A 82 -5.32 7.34 -12.50
C GLY A 82 -4.91 8.61 -13.27
N PRO A 83 -5.45 9.79 -12.91
CA PRO A 83 -6.29 10.04 -11.74
C PRO A 83 -7.68 9.39 -11.82
N PHE A 84 -8.21 8.97 -10.67
CA PHE A 84 -9.57 8.44 -10.51
C PHE A 84 -10.35 9.29 -9.51
N ASP A 85 -11.65 9.45 -9.73
CA ASP A 85 -12.51 10.09 -8.74
C ASP A 85 -12.67 9.18 -7.52
N VAL A 86 -12.38 9.72 -6.33
CA VAL A 86 -12.48 8.99 -5.05
C VAL A 86 -13.92 9.01 -4.53
N ARG A 87 -14.65 10.08 -4.84
CA ARG A 87 -16.03 10.31 -4.42
C ARG A 87 -16.80 10.96 -5.56
N ALA A 88 -18.04 10.55 -5.78
CA ALA A 88 -18.87 11.12 -6.85
C ALA A 88 -19.50 12.47 -6.47
N ASP A 89 -19.64 12.75 -5.17
CA ASP A 89 -20.29 13.92 -4.59
C ASP A 89 -19.34 15.08 -4.29
N GLU A 90 -18.03 14.85 -4.32
CA GLU A 90 -16.99 15.84 -4.04
C GLU A 90 -15.88 15.74 -5.10
N PRO A 91 -15.36 16.86 -5.64
CA PRO A 91 -14.27 16.84 -6.60
C PRO A 91 -12.96 16.47 -5.88
N LEU A 92 -12.80 15.18 -5.60
CA LEU A 92 -11.62 14.58 -4.98
C LEU A 92 -11.09 13.48 -5.91
N ALA A 93 -9.90 13.71 -6.47
CA ALA A 93 -9.21 12.75 -7.32
C ALA A 93 -8.05 12.09 -6.57
N ARG A 94 -7.74 10.85 -6.95
CA ARG A 94 -6.56 10.09 -6.50
C ARG A 94 -5.76 9.62 -7.69
N VAL A 95 -4.45 9.78 -7.62
CA VAL A 95 -3.51 9.04 -8.44
C VAL A 95 -2.67 8.12 -7.56
N THR A 96 -2.35 6.94 -8.08
CA THR A 96 -1.46 5.98 -7.41
C THR A 96 -0.18 5.84 -8.23
N LEU A 97 0.96 6.02 -7.57
CA LEU A 97 2.28 5.78 -8.12
C LEU A 97 2.81 4.45 -7.58
N ARG A 98 3.21 3.56 -8.47
CA ARG A 98 3.77 2.24 -8.13
C ARG A 98 5.18 2.13 -8.69
N ALA A 99 6.15 1.73 -7.88
CA ALA A 99 7.54 1.60 -8.33
C ALA A 99 8.22 0.33 -7.81
N PRO A 100 9.20 -0.21 -8.55
CA PRO A 100 10.11 -1.21 -8.02
C PRO A 100 10.78 -0.72 -6.72
N LEU A 101 11.06 -1.64 -5.79
CA LEU A 101 11.66 -1.27 -4.50
C LEU A 101 12.99 -0.51 -4.65
N ALA A 102 13.79 -0.83 -5.68
CA ALA A 102 15.04 -0.13 -5.98
C ALA A 102 14.85 1.37 -6.29
N ALA A 103 13.70 1.78 -6.84
CA ALA A 103 13.38 3.16 -7.17
C ALA A 103 12.63 3.89 -6.04
N SER A 104 12.42 3.26 -4.88
CA SER A 104 11.58 3.81 -3.80
C SER A 104 12.09 5.13 -3.26
N ALA A 105 13.40 5.23 -3.03
CA ALA A 105 14.02 6.41 -2.44
C ALA A 105 13.86 7.62 -3.39
N ASP A 106 14.16 7.41 -4.67
CA ASP A 106 14.05 8.44 -5.70
C ASP A 106 12.60 8.86 -5.92
N LEU A 107 11.65 7.92 -5.93
CA LEU A 107 10.23 8.23 -6.02
C LEU A 107 9.77 9.13 -4.85
N VAL A 108 10.09 8.73 -3.62
CA VAL A 108 9.70 9.49 -2.42
C VAL A 108 10.38 10.87 -2.42
N ALA A 109 11.65 10.95 -2.82
CA ALA A 109 12.38 12.21 -2.92
C ALA A 109 11.74 13.15 -3.97
N GLY A 110 11.41 12.64 -5.16
CA GLY A 110 10.76 13.40 -6.23
C GLY A 110 9.39 13.96 -5.82
N VAL A 111 8.55 13.12 -5.19
CA VAL A 111 7.25 13.56 -4.67
C VAL A 111 7.42 14.60 -3.56
N ARG A 112 8.37 14.42 -2.65
CA ARG A 112 8.66 15.39 -1.58
C ARG A 112 9.14 16.74 -2.13
N ALA A 113 10.00 16.72 -3.15
CA ALA A 113 10.49 17.94 -3.80
C ALA A 113 9.34 18.70 -4.48
N MET A 114 8.49 17.99 -5.23
CA MET A 114 7.29 18.56 -5.84
C MET A 114 6.38 19.21 -4.78
N LEU A 115 6.08 18.51 -3.67
CA LEU A 115 5.25 19.07 -2.60
C LEU A 115 5.85 20.34 -1.98
N SER A 116 7.18 20.40 -1.86
CA SER A 116 7.89 21.56 -1.31
C SER A 116 7.76 22.80 -2.20
N VAL A 117 7.87 22.63 -3.52
CA VAL A 117 7.66 23.71 -4.51
C VAL A 117 6.22 24.21 -4.48
N ARG A 118 5.24 23.29 -4.47
CA ARG A 118 3.81 23.63 -4.40
C ARG A 118 3.46 24.39 -3.12
N ALA A 119 4.01 23.96 -1.98
CA ALA A 119 3.81 24.63 -0.70
C ALA A 119 4.36 26.06 -0.71
N ALA A 120 5.56 26.29 -1.27
CA ALA A 120 6.14 27.62 -1.41
C ALA A 120 5.28 28.55 -2.29
N ARG A 121 4.62 28.00 -3.30
CA ARG A 121 3.68 28.70 -4.19
C ARG A 121 2.27 28.87 -3.61
N LYS A 122 2.00 28.33 -2.42
CA LYS A 122 0.68 28.30 -1.77
C LYS A 122 -0.40 27.68 -2.66
N GLU A 123 -0.03 26.66 -3.43
CA GLU A 123 -0.99 25.91 -4.25
C GLU A 123 -1.96 25.09 -3.38
N PRO A 124 -3.11 24.66 -3.92
CA PRO A 124 -4.07 23.83 -3.19
C PRO A 124 -3.42 22.59 -2.55
N PRO A 125 -3.80 22.21 -1.32
CA PRO A 125 -3.15 21.12 -0.61
C PRO A 125 -3.40 19.76 -1.29
N LEU A 126 -2.42 18.86 -1.15
CA LEU A 126 -2.53 17.45 -1.55
C LEU A 126 -2.24 16.56 -0.35
N ARG A 127 -2.98 15.47 -0.21
CA ARG A 127 -2.71 14.40 0.75
C ARG A 127 -1.88 13.32 0.05
N VAL A 128 -0.69 13.07 0.58
CA VAL A 128 0.18 11.99 0.09
C VAL A 128 0.30 10.89 1.15
N ARG A 129 0.11 9.63 0.75
CA ARG A 129 0.32 8.46 1.62
C ARG A 129 1.36 7.55 1.00
N VAL A 130 2.31 7.10 1.81
CA VAL A 130 3.33 6.12 1.42
C VAL A 130 2.94 4.77 2.02
N ASP A 131 2.98 3.73 1.20
CA ASP A 131 2.64 2.34 1.53
C ASP A 131 1.35 2.23 2.38
N PRO A 132 0.22 2.75 1.87
CA PRO A 132 -1.05 2.71 2.60
C PRO A 132 -1.47 1.26 2.87
N GLN A 133 -1.85 0.97 4.13
CA GLN A 133 -2.33 -0.36 4.54
C GLN A 133 -3.67 -0.75 3.90
N VAL A 134 -4.47 0.24 3.48
CA VAL A 134 -5.74 0.05 2.77
C VAL A 134 -5.74 1.00 1.58
N LEU A 135 -5.90 0.43 0.38
CA LEU A 135 -6.25 1.13 -0.84
C LEU A 135 -7.77 1.32 -0.80
N GLY A 136 -8.21 2.41 -0.16
CA GLY A 136 -9.62 2.70 0.05
C GLY A 136 -10.38 2.94 -1.24
#